data_AF-A0A6G2VK52-F1
#
_entry.id   AF-A0A6G2VK52-F1
#
_cell.length_a   1.000
_cell.length_b   1.000
_cell.length_c   1.000
_cell.angle_alpha   90.00
_cell.angle_beta   90.00
_cell.angle_gamma   90.00
#
_symmetry.space_group_name_H-M   'P 1'
#
loop_
_entity.id
_entity.type
_entity.pdbx_description
1 polymer ?
#
loop_
_entity_poly.entity_id
_entity_poly.type
_entity_poly.pdbx_seq_one_letter_code
_entity_poly.pdbx_strand_id
1 'polypeptide(L)' 'MLLSDRDLRQAIDTGRLSLTPYDEAMLQPASIDVRLDKSFLVFENHRYAHIDPAIEQADLTRLVEP' A
#
# COMPACT_ATOMS: atom_id res chain seq x y z
N MET A 1 -2.49 19.77 -7.96
CA MET A 1 -2.01 20.45 -6.73
C MET A 1 -1.52 19.37 -5.79
N LEU A 2 -0.34 19.55 -5.18
CA LEU A 2 0.27 18.59 -4.24
C LEU A 2 0.30 19.25 -2.86
N LEU A 3 0.06 18.49 -1.79
CA LEU A 3 0.08 19.03 -0.43
C LEU A 3 1.53 19.20 0.04
N SER A 4 1.84 20.34 0.65
CA SER A 4 3.09 20.53 1.36
C SER A 4 3.13 19.72 2.65
N ASP A 5 4.31 19.52 3.23
CA ASP A 5 4.52 18.99 4.57
C ASP A 5 3.62 19.65 5.63
N ARG A 6 3.49 20.99 5.60
CA ARG A 6 2.64 21.76 6.50
C ARG A 6 1.17 21.39 6.34
N ASP A 7 0.69 21.30 5.11
CA ASP A 7 -0.70 20.99 4.83
C ASP A 7 -1.01 19.51 5.09
N LEU A 8 -0.04 18.62 4.87
CA LEU A 8 -0.10 17.21 5.27
C LEU A 8 -0.21 17.06 6.78
N ARG A 9 0.65 17.75 7.54
CA ARG A 9 0.57 17.78 9.02
C ARG A 9 -0.79 18.29 9.48
N GLN A 10 -1.27 19.39 8.92
CA GLN A 10 -2.60 19.93 9.25
C GLN A 10 -3.73 18.92 8.94
N ALA A 11 -3.67 18.21 7.82
CA ALA A 11 -4.67 17.21 7.46
C ALA A 11 -4.67 16.02 8.44
N ILE A 12 -3.51 15.64 8.96
CA ILE A 12 -3.36 14.59 9.98
C ILE A 12 -3.90 15.08 11.32
N ASP A 13 -3.48 16.26 11.77
CA ASP A 13 -3.89 16.84 13.06
C ASP A 13 -5.40 17.08 13.14
N THR A 14 -6.01 17.47 12.02
CA THR A 14 -7.47 17.68 11.92
C THR A 14 -8.26 16.39 11.72
N GLY A 15 -7.59 15.23 11.59
CA GLY A 15 -8.23 13.94 11.34
C GLY A 15 -8.82 13.77 9.94
N ARG A 16 -8.59 14.72 9.03
CA ARG A 16 -9.00 14.63 7.62
C ARG A 16 -8.24 13.53 6.89
N LEU A 17 -6.99 13.29 7.29
CA LEU A 17 -6.13 12.20 6.81
C LEU A 17 -5.68 11.39 8.02
N SER A 18 -5.77 10.07 7.95
CA SER A 18 -5.29 9.18 9.03
C SER A 18 -4.28 8.20 8.48
N LEU A 19 -3.16 8.05 9.19
CA LEU A 19 -2.16 7.01 8.96
C LEU A 19 -2.01 6.21 10.25
N THR A 20 -2.00 4.88 10.14
CA THR A 20 -1.84 4.00 11.30
C THR A 20 -0.91 2.85 10.93
N PRO A 21 0.29 2.76 11.54
CA PRO A 21 0.90 3.75 12.45
C PRO A 21 1.45 4.99 11.71
N TYR A 22 1.21 6.18 12.26
CA TYR A 22 1.84 7.43 11.81
C TYR A 22 3.20 7.63 12.50
N ASP A 23 4.19 8.07 11.73
CA ASP A 23 5.52 8.45 12.20
C ASP A 23 5.88 9.80 11.56
N GLU A 24 6.03 10.85 12.39
CA GLU A 24 6.35 12.19 11.90
C GLU A 24 7.74 12.26 11.25
N ALA A 25 8.67 11.36 11.60
CA ALA A 25 9.99 11.30 10.98
C ALA A 25 9.93 10.90 9.49
N MET A 26 8.80 10.35 9.03
CA MET A 26 8.56 9.99 7.62
C MET A 26 7.95 11.12 6.79
N LEU A 27 7.63 12.26 7.40
CA LEU A 27 7.10 13.42 6.69
C LEU A 27 8.21 14.12 5.88
N GLN A 28 7.97 14.30 4.59
CA GLN A 28 8.86 14.95 3.62
C GLN A 28 8.19 16.23 3.08
N PRO A 29 8.92 17.13 2.39
CA PRO A 29 8.41 18.46 1.99
C PRO A 29 7.09 18.48 1.24
N ALA A 30 6.74 17.39 0.55
CA ALA A 30 5.46 17.23 -0.13
C ALA A 30 5.04 15.74 -0.25
N SER A 31 5.45 14.89 0.70
CA SER A 31 5.13 13.46 0.70
C SER A 31 5.28 12.86 2.11
N ILE A 32 4.87 11.60 2.27
CA ILE A 32 5.13 10.82 3.48
C ILE A 32 5.76 9.50 3.02
N ASP A 33 6.93 9.15 3.56
CA ASP A 33 7.56 7.87 3.28
C ASP A 33 6.70 6.72 3.85
N VAL A 34 6.68 5.58 3.16
CA VAL A 34 5.89 4.40 3.54
C VAL A 34 6.80 3.20 3.79
N ARG A 35 6.31 2.26 4.60
CA ARG A 35 7.00 1.01 4.93
C ARG A 35 6.38 -0.15 4.15
N LEU A 36 7.23 -1.09 3.75
CA LEU A 36 6.82 -2.35 3.16
C LEU A 36 6.30 -3.29 4.27
N ASP A 37 5.13 -3.88 4.06
CA ASP A 37 4.64 -4.94 4.93
C ASP A 37 5.32 -6.28 4.64
N LYS A 38 5.20 -7.25 5.55
CA LYS A 38 5.79 -8.58 5.41
C LYS A 38 5.02 -9.52 4.46
N SER A 39 3.82 -9.12 4.04
CA SER A 39 2.88 -9.95 3.29
C SER A 39 3.11 -9.83 1.78
N PHE A 40 3.43 -10.95 1.11
CA PHE A 40 3.64 -10.98 -0.34
C PHE A 40 2.69 -11.96 -1.03
N LEU A 41 2.15 -11.58 -2.19
CA LEU A 41 1.43 -12.50 -3.07
C LEU A 41 2.36 -13.00 -4.18
N VAL A 42 2.46 -14.32 -4.32
CA VAL A 42 3.26 -14.99 -5.36
C VAL A 42 2.34 -15.72 -6.31
N PHE A 43 2.60 -15.61 -7.61
CA PHE A 43 1.81 -16.29 -8.65
C PHE A 43 2.13 -17.78 -8.75
N GLU A 44 1.09 -18.59 -8.83
CA GLU A 44 1.17 -20.02 -9.10
C GLU A 44 1.06 -20.29 -10.60
N ASN A 45 2.07 -19.87 -11.38
CA ASN A 45 2.07 -19.90 -12.85
C ASN A 45 1.84 -21.28 -13.48
N HIS A 46 1.96 -22.37 -12.71
CA HIS A 46 1.71 -23.72 -13.18
C HIS A 46 0.23 -24.14 -13.08
N ARG A 47 -0.63 -23.34 -12.40
CA ARG A 47 -2.05 -23.66 -12.22
C ARG A 47 -2.94 -23.14 -13.34
N TYR A 48 -2.52 -22.08 -14.04
CA TYR A 48 -3.27 -21.47 -15.13
C TYR A 48 -2.36 -21.14 -16.30
N ALA A 49 -2.86 -21.32 -17.53
CA ALA A 49 -2.09 -21.02 -18.74
C ALA A 49 -1.91 -19.51 -18.99
N HIS A 50 -2.83 -18.69 -18.49
CA HIS A 50 -2.81 -17.23 -18.59
C HIS A 50 -3.71 -16.62 -17.51
N ILE A 51 -3.65 -15.30 -17.39
CA ILE A 51 -4.51 -14.50 -16.51
C ILE A 51 -5.66 -13.96 -17.37
N ASP A 52 -6.89 -14.24 -16.95
CA ASP A 52 -8.11 -13.68 -17.54
C ASP A 52 -8.91 -12.94 -16.46
N PRO A 53 -8.91 -11.59 -16.45
CA PRO A 53 -9.65 -10.81 -15.46
C PRO A 53 -11.18 -11.01 -15.49
N ALA A 54 -11.74 -11.59 -16.55
CA ALA A 54 -13.17 -11.87 -16.67
C ALA A 54 -13.58 -13.20 -16.02
N ILE A 55 -12.63 -14.03 -15.61
CA ILE A 55 -12.85 -15.37 -15.04
C ILE A 55 -12.26 -15.43 -13.63
N GLU A 56 -12.96 -16.05 -12.70
CA GLU A 56 -12.44 -16.26 -11.35
C GLU A 56 -11.27 -17.27 -11.35
N GLN A 57 -10.13 -16.85 -10.78
CA GLN A 57 -8.92 -17.67 -10.66
C GLN A 57 -8.41 -17.60 -9.21
N ALA A 58 -9.16 -18.16 -8.27
CA ALA A 58 -8.92 -18.03 -6.82
C ALA A 58 -7.53 -18.50 -6.35
N ASP A 59 -6.95 -19.48 -7.05
CA ASP A 59 -5.63 -20.05 -6.73
C ASP A 59 -4.47 -19.40 -7.51
N LEU A 60 -4.73 -18.29 -8.23
CA LEU A 60 -3.72 -17.65 -9.09
C LEU A 60 -2.53 -17.12 -8.28
N THR A 61 -2.79 -16.70 -7.05
CA THR A 61 -1.75 -16.22 -6.13
C THR A 61 -1.88 -16.91 -4.78
N ARG A 62 -0.76 -17.08 -4.09
CA ARG A 62 -0.73 -17.45 -2.67
C ARG A 62 -0.02 -16.41 -1.83
N LEU A 63 -0.45 -16.27 -0.59
CA LEU A 63 0.21 -15.45 0.41
C LEU A 63 1.50 -16.12 0.91
N VAL A 64 2.55 -15.33 1.06
CA VAL A 64 3.84 -15.71 1.62
C VAL A 64 4.21 -14.68 2.69
N GLU A 65 4.57 -15.17 3.87
CA GLU A 65 5.12 -14.38 4.97
C GLU A 65 6.48 -14.98 5.37
N PRO A 66 7.49 -14.15 5.71
CA PRO A 66 8.80 -14.61 6.20
C PRO A 66 8.74 -15.17 7.63
#